data_AF-A0A8C6X3R5-F1
#
_entry.id   AF-A0A8C6X3R5-F1
#
_cell.length_a   1.000
_cell.length_b   1.000
_cell.length_c   1.000
_cell.angle_alpha   90.00
_cell.angle_beta   90.00
_cell.angle_gamma   90.00
#
_symmetry.space_group_name_H-M   'P 1'
#
loop_
_entity.id
_entity.type
_entity.pdbx_description
1 polymer ?
#
loop_
_entity_poly.entity_id
_entity_poly.type
_entity_poly.pdbx_seq_one_letter_code
_entity_poly.pdbx_strand_id
1 'polypeptide(L)'
;MEQLASWSCGCFTGGFQEKIGQPFIWDDIRIKVYVRQHHNSPHILCLTNHLRNSELIDPIFEWHGPSGDLVTGNESVTISPTGTLVFQHFKSYLSGIYTCSLVFKPTTEQEEKSYLIKYVIYAYSDPNFYYEFTARYHSAPCNSIYNTSFERKLLQILAKLVVELACEVSLQKSECHHVKMQRAGMQNELFFTFKGKTIFHGMLKKKLSHILKVYLTELADLVNDHIILIIY
;
A
#
# COMPACT_ATOMS: atom_id res chain seq x y z
N MET A 1 -27.94 4.10 15.17
CA MET A 1 -27.89 4.62 13.80
C MET A 1 -27.22 5.99 13.88
N GLU A 2 -26.02 6.26 13.38
CA GLU A 2 -25.11 5.57 12.46
C GLU A 2 -23.68 5.74 13.01
N GLN A 3 -22.90 4.66 13.02
CA GLN A 3 -21.46 4.74 13.21
C GLN A 3 -20.88 5.34 11.93
N LEU A 4 -20.37 6.58 12.01
CA LEU A 4 -19.52 7.13 10.97
C LEU A 4 -18.21 6.34 10.99
N ALA A 5 -18.08 5.42 10.03
CA ALA A 5 -16.85 4.70 9.77
C ALA A 5 -15.71 5.70 9.58
N SER A 6 -14.77 5.70 10.53
CA SER A 6 -13.52 6.43 10.43
C SER A 6 -12.69 5.78 9.32
N TRP A 7 -12.55 6.49 8.20
CA TRP A 7 -11.70 6.09 7.07
C TRP A 7 -10.24 6.13 7.52
N SER A 8 -9.79 5.06 8.16
CA SER A 8 -8.37 4.80 8.42
C SER A 8 -7.68 4.56 7.07
N CYS A 9 -6.45 5.06 6.84
CA CYS A 9 -5.69 4.78 5.62
C CYS A 9 -5.79 3.30 5.26
N GLY A 10 -6.57 2.95 4.24
CA GLY A 10 -6.81 1.58 3.79
C GLY A 10 -5.65 1.04 2.95
N CYS A 11 -4.40 1.32 3.33
CA CYS A 11 -3.23 0.97 2.52
C CYS A 11 -2.91 -0.53 2.46
N PHE A 12 -3.60 -1.41 3.19
CA PHE A 12 -3.31 -2.85 3.13
C PHE A 12 -4.57 -3.70 3.27
N THR A 13 -5.19 -4.02 2.13
CA THR A 13 -6.03 -5.22 1.96
C THR A 13 -5.54 -6.01 0.75
N GLY A 14 -4.26 -6.41 0.73
CA GLY A 14 -3.73 -7.21 -0.38
C GLY A 14 -2.26 -7.51 -0.23
N GLY A 15 -1.92 -8.81 -0.22
CA GLY A 15 -0.54 -9.26 -0.23
C GLY A 15 0.16 -8.85 -1.52
N PHE A 16 1.36 -8.30 -1.40
CA PHE A 16 2.27 -8.06 -2.51
C PHE A 16 2.75 -9.42 -3.03
N GLN A 17 2.01 -10.03 -3.96
CA GLN A 17 2.48 -11.20 -4.71
C GLN A 17 3.35 -10.72 -5.87
N GLU A 18 4.65 -10.63 -5.62
CA GLU A 18 5.64 -10.49 -6.67
C GLU A 18 5.78 -11.86 -7.39
N LYS A 19 5.14 -11.98 -8.56
CA LYS A 19 5.40 -13.09 -9.50
C LYS A 19 6.22 -12.54 -10.66
N ILE A 20 7.52 -12.82 -10.71
CA ILE A 20 8.27 -13.03 -11.97
C ILE A 20 9.33 -14.09 -11.71
N GLY A 21 9.34 -15.14 -12.53
CA GLY A 21 10.23 -16.28 -12.42
C GLY A 21 11.68 -15.96 -12.78
N GLN A 22 12.59 -16.29 -11.87
CA GLN A 22 14.00 -16.64 -12.08
C GLN A 22 14.53 -17.26 -10.77
N PRO A 23 15.54 -18.15 -10.81
CA PRO A 23 15.93 -18.95 -9.65
C PRO A 23 16.70 -18.08 -8.65
N PHE A 24 16.02 -17.62 -7.61
CA PHE A 24 16.60 -16.80 -6.54
C PHE A 24 17.22 -17.70 -5.46
N ILE A 25 18.49 -17.42 -5.19
CA ILE A 25 19.29 -17.91 -4.06
C ILE A 25 18.60 -17.47 -2.75
N TRP A 26 18.49 -18.37 -1.78
CA TRP A 26 17.75 -18.21 -0.51
C TRP A 26 18.38 -17.21 0.49
N ASP A 27 18.61 -15.96 0.08
CA ASP A 27 18.95 -14.88 1.00
C ASP A 27 17.68 -14.32 1.65
N ASP A 28 17.39 -14.77 2.88
CA ASP A 28 16.59 -14.12 3.93
C ASP A 28 15.38 -13.26 3.48
N ILE A 29 14.31 -13.91 2.96
CA ILE A 29 13.05 -13.22 2.65
C ILE A 29 12.41 -12.75 3.95
N ARG A 30 12.46 -11.43 4.21
CA ARG A 30 11.83 -10.80 5.39
C ARG A 30 10.45 -10.25 5.04
N ILE A 31 9.44 -10.61 5.83
CA ILE A 31 8.07 -10.14 5.64
C ILE A 31 7.92 -8.75 6.28
N LYS A 32 7.57 -7.74 5.48
CA LYS A 32 7.38 -6.36 5.96
C LYS A 32 5.96 -6.16 6.46
N VAL A 33 5.81 -5.63 7.68
CA VAL A 33 4.52 -5.31 8.30
C VAL A 33 4.53 -3.84 8.68
N TYR A 34 3.51 -3.09 8.29
CA TYR A 34 3.36 -1.69 8.62
C TYR A 34 2.22 -1.52 9.62
N VAL A 35 2.51 -0.90 10.76
CA VAL A 35 1.56 -0.72 11.85
C VAL A 35 1.41 0.76 12.17
N ARG A 36 0.17 1.23 12.19
CA ARG A 36 -0.15 2.62 12.52
C ARG A 36 0.12 2.85 14.01
N GLN A 37 0.80 3.94 14.33
CA GLN A 37 1.04 4.33 15.72
C GLN A 37 -0.29 4.53 16.46
N HIS A 38 -0.31 4.16 17.74
CA HIS A 38 -1.46 4.22 18.64
C HIS A 38 -2.68 3.39 18.22
N HIS A 39 -2.51 2.48 17.26
CA HIS A 39 -3.54 1.55 16.82
C HIS A 39 -3.09 0.10 17.04
N ASN A 40 -4.02 -0.83 16.91
CA ASN A 40 -3.72 -2.25 16.98
C ASN A 40 -3.06 -2.72 15.68
N SER A 41 -2.12 -3.65 15.77
CA SER A 41 -1.54 -4.28 14.58
C SER A 41 -2.54 -5.22 13.91
N PRO A 42 -2.35 -5.53 12.62
CA PRO A 42 -2.95 -6.74 12.07
C PRO A 42 -2.49 -7.98 12.85
N HIS A 43 -3.20 -9.08 12.65
CA HIS A 43 -2.81 -10.40 13.15
C HIS A 43 -1.59 -10.91 12.39
N ILE A 44 -0.45 -10.99 13.06
CA ILE A 44 0.81 -11.46 12.46
C ILE A 44 0.94 -12.95 12.77
N LEU A 45 0.80 -13.78 11.74
CA LEU A 45 0.78 -15.24 11.90
C LEU A 45 2.20 -15.82 11.93
N CYS A 46 2.48 -16.74 12.84
CA CYS A 46 3.72 -17.52 12.83
C CYS A 46 3.62 -18.74 11.89
N LEU A 47 3.26 -18.52 10.63
CA LEU A 47 3.05 -19.59 9.65
C LEU A 47 3.50 -19.12 8.27
N THR A 48 4.06 -20.03 7.48
CA THR A 48 4.29 -19.78 6.05
C THR A 48 2.98 -19.95 5.27
N ASN A 49 2.90 -19.35 4.09
CA ASN A 49 1.68 -19.44 3.27
C ASN A 49 1.31 -20.89 2.89
N HIS A 50 2.31 -21.77 2.78
CA HIS A 50 2.11 -23.19 2.48
C HIS A 50 1.49 -23.98 3.64
N LEU A 51 1.68 -23.53 4.88
CA LEU A 51 1.16 -24.19 6.08
C LEU A 51 -0.18 -23.63 6.54
N ARG A 52 -0.70 -22.59 5.88
CA ARG A 52 -1.91 -21.88 6.32
C ARG A 52 -3.16 -22.76 6.36
N ASN A 53 -3.23 -23.76 5.50
CA ASN A 53 -4.34 -24.70 5.39
C ASN A 53 -3.91 -26.15 5.73
N SER A 54 -2.71 -26.32 6.27
CA SER A 54 -2.18 -27.63 6.63
C SER A 54 -2.50 -27.93 8.09
N GLU A 55 -2.80 -29.19 8.39
CA GLU A 55 -2.90 -29.66 9.77
C GLU A 55 -1.50 -29.76 10.38
N LEU A 56 -1.33 -29.19 11.57
CA LEU A 56 -0.08 -29.20 12.33
C LEU A 56 -0.35 -29.88 13.67
N ILE A 57 0.38 -30.95 13.95
CA ILE A 57 0.25 -31.69 15.21
C ILE A 57 1.21 -31.10 16.23
N ASP A 58 0.68 -30.82 17.43
CA ASP A 58 1.38 -30.26 18.59
C ASP A 58 2.28 -29.04 18.26
N PRO A 59 1.75 -27.98 17.62
CA PRO A 59 2.57 -26.85 17.21
C PRO A 59 3.02 -26.00 18.40
N ILE A 60 4.31 -25.67 18.43
CA ILE A 60 4.94 -24.79 19.42
C ILE A 60 5.39 -23.51 18.70
N PHE A 61 4.99 -22.37 19.24
CA PHE A 61 5.26 -21.06 18.67
C PHE A 61 6.06 -20.20 19.65
N GLU A 62 7.21 -19.68 19.23
CA GLU A 62 8.03 -18.78 20.03
C GLU A 62 8.40 -17.52 19.24
N TRP A 63 8.14 -16.36 19.84
CA TRP A 63 8.44 -15.06 19.25
C TRP A 63 9.65 -14.43 19.93
N HIS A 64 10.58 -13.92 19.12
CA HIS A 64 11.73 -13.15 19.57
C HIS A 64 11.62 -11.72 19.04
N GLY A 65 11.87 -10.76 19.92
CA GLY A 65 11.77 -9.33 19.62
C GLY A 65 13.03 -8.77 18.92
N PRO A 66 13.05 -7.45 18.66
CA PRO A 66 14.16 -6.77 18.01
C PRO A 66 15.49 -6.88 18.77
N SER A 67 15.42 -7.00 20.09
CA SER A 67 16.59 -7.20 20.96
C SER A 67 17.09 -8.65 20.97
N GLY A 68 16.35 -9.58 20.37
CA GLY A 68 16.62 -11.03 20.44
C GLY A 68 15.96 -11.73 21.64
N ASP A 69 15.36 -10.99 22.57
CA ASP A 69 14.69 -11.56 23.74
C ASP A 69 13.35 -12.21 23.38
N LEU A 70 12.96 -13.22 24.16
CA LEU A 70 11.64 -13.85 24.05
C LEU A 70 10.55 -12.82 24.33
N VAL A 71 9.59 -12.71 23.41
CA VAL A 71 8.42 -11.85 23.55
C VAL A 71 7.44 -12.53 24.49
N THR A 72 7.28 -11.97 25.68
CA THR A 72 6.24 -12.37 26.62
C THR A 72 5.03 -11.46 26.48
N GLY A 73 3.83 -12.05 26.65
CA GLY A 73 2.58 -11.29 26.60
C GLY A 73 2.52 -10.22 27.70
N ASN A 74 2.16 -9.00 27.32
CA ASN A 74 1.93 -7.87 28.22
C ASN A 74 0.75 -7.02 27.70
N GLU A 75 0.46 -5.88 28.33
CA GLU A 75 -0.64 -5.00 27.91
C GLU A 75 -0.51 -4.46 26.47
N SER A 76 0.72 -4.32 25.98
CA SER A 76 1.02 -3.78 24.63
C SER A 76 1.21 -4.86 23.56
N VAL A 77 1.45 -6.11 23.96
CA VAL A 77 1.78 -7.22 23.05
C VAL A 77 1.11 -8.49 23.53
N THR A 78 0.32 -9.11 22.67
CA THR A 78 -0.38 -10.36 22.96
C THR A 78 -0.01 -11.44 21.96
N ILE A 79 0.20 -12.65 22.46
CA ILE A 79 0.42 -13.84 21.65
C ILE A 79 -0.74 -14.78 21.92
N SER A 80 -1.50 -15.09 20.87
CA SER A 80 -2.61 -16.05 20.96
C SER A 80 -2.08 -17.49 21.08
N PRO A 81 -2.90 -18.45 21.54
CA PRO A 81 -2.53 -19.87 21.56
C PRO A 81 -2.17 -20.44 20.18
N THR A 82 -2.62 -19.83 19.09
CA THR A 82 -2.27 -20.22 17.71
C THR A 82 -0.96 -19.60 17.23
N GLY A 83 -0.19 -18.96 18.11
CA GLY A 83 1.07 -18.31 17.77
C GLY A 83 0.93 -16.97 17.06
N THR A 84 -0.29 -16.42 16.95
CA THR A 84 -0.51 -15.09 16.36
C THR A 84 -0.04 -13.98 17.28
N LEU A 85 0.81 -13.09 16.77
CA LEU A 85 1.30 -11.89 17.45
C LEU A 85 0.41 -10.68 17.12
N VAL A 86 -0.07 -9.98 18.15
CA VAL A 86 -0.86 -8.75 18.01
C VAL A 86 -0.34 -7.70 18.98
N PHE A 87 -0.04 -6.52 18.44
CA PHE A 87 0.32 -5.35 19.24
C PHE A 87 -0.94 -4.51 19.50
N GLN A 88 -1.07 -4.03 20.74
CA GLN A 88 -2.08 -3.08 21.15
C GLN A 88 -1.45 -1.70 21.29
N HIS A 89 -2.15 -0.66 20.82
CA HIS A 89 -1.67 0.73 20.90
C HIS A 89 -0.21 0.89 20.46
N PHE A 90 0.12 0.44 19.25
CA PHE A 90 1.48 0.29 18.77
C PHE A 90 2.32 1.57 18.91
N LYS A 91 3.51 1.45 19.49
CA LYS A 91 4.44 2.57 19.71
C LYS A 91 5.66 2.42 18.82
N SER A 92 6.28 3.55 18.44
CA SER A 92 7.42 3.56 17.52
C SER A 92 8.57 2.64 17.94
N TYR A 93 8.88 2.57 19.24
CA TYR A 93 9.96 1.72 19.78
C TYR A 93 9.69 0.21 19.68
N LEU A 94 8.45 -0.21 19.41
CA LEU A 94 8.09 -1.61 19.15
C LEU A 94 8.36 -2.00 17.67
N SER A 95 8.90 -1.08 16.87
CA SER A 95 9.36 -1.40 15.52
C SER A 95 10.66 -2.18 15.56
N GLY A 96 10.88 -3.04 14.58
CA GLY A 96 12.13 -3.77 14.44
C GLY A 96 11.95 -5.14 13.81
N ILE A 97 12.96 -5.97 13.98
CA ILE A 97 12.98 -7.33 13.45
C ILE A 97 12.38 -8.26 14.50
N TYR A 98 11.29 -8.94 14.16
CA TYR A 98 10.70 -9.97 14.98
C TYR A 98 10.91 -11.31 14.31
N THR A 99 11.28 -12.33 15.08
CA THR A 99 11.49 -13.67 14.54
C THR A 99 10.53 -14.62 15.22
N CYS A 100 9.82 -15.42 14.43
CA CYS A 100 9.03 -16.51 14.97
C CYS A 100 9.66 -17.87 14.67
N SER A 101 9.78 -18.69 15.71
CA SER A 101 10.11 -20.11 15.62
C SER A 101 8.82 -20.92 15.72
N LEU A 102 8.61 -21.78 14.74
CA LEU A 102 7.51 -22.74 14.68
C LEU A 102 8.10 -24.14 14.68
N VAL A 103 7.76 -24.95 15.67
CA VAL A 103 8.09 -26.39 15.71
C VAL A 103 6.79 -27.19 15.67
N PHE A 104 6.69 -28.19 14.78
CA PHE A 104 5.48 -29.01 14.67
C PHE A 104 5.78 -30.38 14.07
N LYS A 105 4.84 -31.33 14.23
CA LYS A 105 4.85 -32.61 13.50
C LYS A 105 3.87 -32.55 12.32
N PRO A 106 4.30 -32.85 11.08
CA PRO A 106 3.38 -32.84 9.94
C PRO A 106 2.38 -34.00 9.97
N THR A 107 2.78 -35.15 10.51
CA THR A 107 1.94 -36.33 10.76
C THR A 107 2.48 -37.07 11.99
N THR A 108 1.73 -38.01 12.56
CA THR A 108 2.11 -38.74 13.79
C THR A 108 3.39 -39.57 13.66
N GLU A 109 3.77 -39.96 12.43
CA GLU A 109 4.93 -40.79 12.14
C GLU A 109 6.15 -40.00 11.65
N GLN A 110 5.96 -38.74 11.26
CA GLN A 110 7.04 -37.91 10.74
C GLN A 110 7.79 -37.18 11.86
N GLU A 111 9.08 -36.96 11.63
CA GLU A 111 9.93 -36.15 12.50
C GLU A 111 9.45 -34.69 12.58
N GLU A 112 9.78 -34.06 13.70
CA GLU A 112 9.49 -32.65 13.94
C GLU A 112 10.18 -31.75 12.92
N LYS A 113 9.43 -30.78 12.40
CA LYS A 113 9.95 -29.75 11.51
C LYS A 113 9.97 -28.43 12.23
N SER A 114 11.04 -27.66 12.00
CA SER A 114 11.22 -26.32 12.53
C SER A 114 11.27 -25.31 11.39
N TYR A 115 10.54 -24.20 11.53
CA TYR A 115 10.59 -23.05 10.63
C TYR A 115 10.92 -21.80 11.42
N LEU A 116 11.80 -20.98 10.84
CA LEU A 116 12.15 -19.66 11.35
C LEU A 116 11.65 -18.61 10.36
N ILE A 117 10.74 -17.75 10.80
CA ILE A 117 10.12 -16.72 9.96
C ILE A 117 10.52 -15.35 10.50
N LYS A 118 11.09 -14.50 9.64
CA LYS A 118 11.51 -13.14 10.02
C LYS A 118 10.54 -12.09 9.49
N TYR A 119 10.13 -11.22 10.39
CA TYR A 119 9.28 -10.07 10.14
C TYR A 119 10.06 -8.79 10.39
N VAL A 120 9.86 -7.77 9.55
CA VAL A 120 10.29 -6.41 9.82
C VAL A 120 9.06 -5.56 10.03
N ILE A 121 8.83 -5.14 11.26
CA ILE A 121 7.66 -4.38 11.68
C ILE A 121 8.05 -2.91 11.73
N TYR A 122 7.31 -2.08 11.00
CA TYR A 122 7.51 -0.64 10.92
C TYR A 122 6.35 0.12 11.54
N ALA A 123 6.65 1.04 12.46
CA ALA A 123 5.71 2.08 12.84
C ALA A 123 5.56 3.10 11.72
N TYR A 124 4.31 3.48 11.45
CA TYR A 124 4.02 4.66 10.65
C TYR A 124 3.02 5.57 11.38
N SER A 125 3.14 6.87 11.15
CA SER A 125 2.10 7.85 11.46
C SER A 125 1.51 8.36 10.16
N ASP A 126 0.28 8.85 10.21
CA ASP A 126 -0.30 9.50 9.04
C ASP A 126 0.55 10.71 8.64
N PRO A 127 0.80 10.91 7.35
CA PRO A 127 1.62 12.01 6.89
C PRO A 127 0.90 13.34 7.16
N ASN A 128 1.59 14.27 7.81
CA ASN A 128 1.14 15.66 7.97
C ASN A 128 1.42 16.52 6.73
N PHE A 129 1.84 15.89 5.64
CA PHE A 129 2.20 16.54 4.38
C PHE A 129 1.48 15.85 3.22
N TYR A 130 1.33 16.60 2.14
CA TYR A 130 0.75 16.10 0.90
C TYR A 130 1.75 16.34 -0.23
N TYR A 131 1.75 15.43 -1.20
CA TYR A 131 2.37 15.69 -2.50
C TYR A 131 1.32 16.32 -3.40
N GLU A 132 1.70 17.40 -4.05
CA GLU A 132 0.91 18.01 -5.10
C GLU A 132 1.45 17.55 -6.45
N PHE A 133 0.55 17.15 -7.36
CA PHE A 133 0.91 16.84 -8.74
C PHE A 133 -0.12 17.44 -9.69
N THR A 134 0.35 17.93 -10.82
CA THR A 134 -0.48 18.56 -11.83
C THR A 134 -0.51 17.75 -13.11
N ALA A 135 -1.62 17.87 -13.85
CA ALA A 135 -1.81 17.20 -15.12
C ALA A 135 -2.47 18.14 -16.12
N ARG A 136 -2.13 18.00 -17.40
CA ARG A 136 -2.69 18.80 -18.48
C ARG A 136 -3.34 17.88 -19.52
N TYR A 137 -4.55 18.23 -19.94
CA TYR A 137 -5.33 17.44 -20.88
C TYR A 137 -5.95 18.34 -21.95
N HIS A 138 -5.83 17.90 -23.20
CA HIS A 138 -6.55 18.51 -24.30
C HIS A 138 -8.05 18.18 -24.17
N SER A 139 -8.90 19.20 -24.06
CA SER A 139 -10.28 19.02 -23.62
C SER A 139 -11.30 19.46 -24.67
N ALA A 140 -12.53 18.95 -24.53
CA ALA A 140 -13.70 19.54 -25.16
C ALA A 140 -13.86 21.03 -24.72
N PRO A 141 -14.64 21.85 -25.44
CA PRO A 141 -14.87 23.25 -25.06
C PRO A 141 -15.17 23.42 -23.57
N CYS A 142 -14.61 24.45 -22.92
CA CYS A 142 -14.61 24.57 -21.46
C CYS A 142 -15.99 24.49 -20.79
N ASN A 143 -17.05 24.90 -21.50
CA ASN A 143 -18.44 24.84 -21.01
C ASN A 143 -19.10 23.46 -21.16
N SER A 144 -18.34 22.45 -21.58
CA SER A 144 -18.83 21.10 -21.84
C SER A 144 -19.03 20.29 -20.56
N ILE A 145 -20.19 19.66 -20.42
CA ILE A 145 -20.50 18.70 -19.34
C ILE A 145 -19.58 17.47 -19.35
N TYR A 146 -18.94 17.16 -20.49
CA TYR A 146 -18.03 16.04 -20.62
C TYR A 146 -16.76 16.23 -19.77
N ASN A 147 -16.35 17.48 -19.51
CA ASN A 147 -15.17 17.79 -18.71
C ASN A 147 -15.36 17.34 -17.25
N THR A 148 -16.53 17.61 -16.65
CA THR A 148 -16.85 17.15 -15.29
C THR A 148 -16.95 15.63 -15.20
N SER A 149 -17.45 14.96 -16.25
CA SER A 149 -17.48 13.50 -16.29
C SER A 149 -16.07 12.90 -16.38
N PHE A 150 -15.20 13.52 -17.17
CA PHE A 150 -13.81 13.13 -17.30
C PHE A 150 -13.06 13.27 -15.97
N GLU A 151 -13.21 14.42 -15.28
CA GLU A 151 -12.63 14.67 -13.95
C GLU A 151 -12.96 13.55 -12.95
N ARG A 152 -14.24 13.18 -12.83
CA ARG A 152 -14.66 12.11 -11.91
C ARG A 152 -14.05 10.77 -12.28
N LYS A 153 -14.05 10.42 -13.57
CA LYS A 153 -13.50 9.14 -14.04
C LYS A 153 -11.99 9.07 -13.83
N LEU A 154 -11.29 10.17 -14.09
CA LEU A 154 -9.86 10.29 -13.85
C LEU A 154 -9.56 10.11 -12.35
N LEU A 155 -10.24 10.84 -11.46
CA LEU A 155 -10.03 10.70 -10.02
C LEU A 155 -10.30 9.26 -9.52
N GLN A 156 -11.35 8.60 -10.02
CA GLN A 156 -11.65 7.20 -9.68
C GLN A 156 -10.55 6.24 -10.12
N ILE A 157 -10.01 6.43 -11.32
CA ILE A 157 -8.90 5.62 -11.82
C ILE A 157 -7.66 5.86 -10.97
N LEU A 158 -7.29 7.13 -10.72
CA LEU A 158 -6.13 7.46 -9.89
C LEU A 158 -6.23 6.84 -8.50
N ALA A 159 -7.39 6.97 -7.84
CA ALA A 159 -7.62 6.37 -6.53
C ALA A 159 -7.42 4.85 -6.54
N LYS A 160 -7.86 4.15 -7.60
CA LYS A 160 -7.62 2.71 -7.77
C LYS A 160 -6.15 2.37 -7.99
N LEU A 161 -5.44 3.16 -8.79
CA LEU A 161 -4.06 2.87 -9.18
C LEU A 161 -3.04 3.10 -8.08
N VAL A 162 -3.31 4.07 -7.21
CA VAL A 162 -2.39 4.38 -6.11
C VAL A 162 -2.87 3.84 -4.77
N VAL A 163 -3.89 2.99 -4.74
CA VAL A 163 -4.47 2.45 -3.50
C VAL A 163 -3.42 1.75 -2.62
N GLU A 164 -2.40 1.15 -3.24
CA GLU A 164 -1.29 0.48 -2.53
C GLU A 164 -0.20 1.44 -2.01
N LEU A 165 -0.25 2.72 -2.40
CA LEU A 165 0.85 3.67 -2.22
C LEU A 165 0.42 4.95 -1.52
N ALA A 166 -0.81 5.39 -1.73
CA ALA A 166 -1.36 6.62 -1.20
C ALA A 166 -2.53 6.28 -0.26
N CYS A 167 -2.53 6.92 0.89
CA CYS A 167 -3.65 6.91 1.82
C CYS A 167 -4.88 7.56 1.22
N GLU A 168 -4.67 8.65 0.48
CA GLU A 168 -5.73 9.50 -0.03
C GLU A 168 -5.21 10.19 -1.29
N VAL A 169 -6.06 10.21 -2.33
CA VAL A 169 -5.90 11.10 -3.48
C VAL A 169 -7.17 11.88 -3.69
N SER A 170 -7.02 13.20 -3.79
CA SER A 170 -8.13 14.12 -3.99
C SER A 170 -7.81 15.10 -5.12
N LEU A 171 -8.80 15.39 -5.96
CA LEU A 171 -8.73 16.51 -6.89
C LEU A 171 -8.89 17.81 -6.10
N GLN A 172 -7.87 18.67 -6.14
CA GLN A 172 -7.88 19.96 -5.46
C GLN A 172 -8.40 21.07 -6.37
N LYS A 173 -7.98 21.07 -7.63
CA LYS A 173 -8.30 22.12 -8.58
C LYS A 173 -8.47 21.53 -9.97
N SER A 174 -9.46 22.03 -10.70
CA SER A 174 -9.64 21.79 -12.12
C SER A 174 -9.97 23.11 -12.79
N GLU A 175 -9.19 23.51 -13.78
CA GLU A 175 -9.40 24.75 -14.54
C GLU A 175 -9.26 24.51 -16.03
N CYS A 176 -10.21 25.01 -16.81
CA CYS A 176 -10.14 24.99 -18.26
C CYS A 176 -9.68 26.34 -18.79
N HIS A 177 -8.66 26.33 -19.65
CA HIS A 177 -8.08 27.53 -20.24
C HIS A 177 -8.01 27.40 -21.76
N HIS A 178 -8.20 28.53 -22.45
CA HIS A 178 -7.93 28.64 -23.87
C HIS A 178 -6.45 28.94 -24.09
N VAL A 179 -5.70 27.97 -24.62
CA VAL A 179 -4.25 28.08 -24.78
C VAL A 179 -3.91 28.19 -26.27
N LYS A 180 -3.15 29.23 -26.62
CA LYS A 180 -2.55 29.35 -27.95
C LYS A 180 -1.33 28.44 -28.05
N MET A 181 -1.43 27.41 -28.88
CA MET A 181 -0.30 26.55 -29.23
C MET A 181 0.49 27.17 -30.38
N GLN A 182 1.82 27.08 -30.32
CA GLN A 182 2.70 27.68 -31.34
C GLN A 182 2.48 27.10 -32.75
N ARG A 183 2.09 25.82 -32.86
CA ARG A 183 1.89 25.11 -34.14
C ARG A 183 0.48 24.55 -34.36
N ALA A 184 -0.37 24.55 -33.32
CA ALA A 184 -1.68 23.87 -33.34
C ALA A 184 -2.88 24.83 -33.14
N GLY A 185 -2.67 26.14 -33.24
CA GLY A 185 -3.75 27.13 -33.08
C GLY A 185 -4.25 27.27 -31.64
N MET A 186 -5.46 27.80 -31.46
CA MET A 186 -6.11 27.92 -30.15
C MET A 186 -6.74 26.58 -29.74
N GLN A 187 -6.43 26.10 -28.55
CA GLN A 187 -6.88 24.82 -28.01
C GLN A 187 -7.44 24.99 -26.60
N ASN A 188 -8.40 24.13 -26.21
CA ASN A 188 -8.93 24.11 -24.85
C ASN A 188 -8.15 23.11 -24.02
N GLU A 189 -7.65 23.54 -22.87
CA GLU A 189 -6.77 22.73 -22.04
C GLU A 189 -7.30 22.72 -20.61
N LEU A 190 -7.51 21.52 -20.08
CA LEU A 190 -7.83 21.30 -18.67
C LEU A 190 -6.54 21.10 -17.88
N PHE A 191 -6.43 21.84 -16.79
CA PHE A 191 -5.35 21.77 -15.82
C PHE A 191 -5.91 21.21 -14.52
N PHE A 192 -5.40 20.04 -14.13
CA PHE A 192 -5.76 19.40 -12.88
C PHE A 192 -4.64 19.57 -11.86
N THR A 193 -5.02 19.79 -10.62
CA THR A 193 -4.14 19.72 -9.45
C THR A 193 -4.70 18.68 -8.50
N PHE A 194 -3.90 17.67 -8.19
CA PHE A 194 -4.24 16.62 -7.24
C PHE A 194 -3.35 16.70 -6.01
N LYS A 195 -3.90 16.26 -4.88
CA LYS A 195 -3.19 16.04 -3.63
C LYS A 195 -3.16 14.56 -3.31
N GLY A 196 -1.97 14.05 -2.99
CA GLY A 196 -1.76 12.67 -2.55
C GLY A 196 -1.09 12.64 -1.17
N LYS A 197 -1.70 11.95 -0.21
CA LYS A 197 -1.06 11.63 1.08
C LYS A 197 -0.46 10.23 1.02
N THR A 198 0.78 10.06 1.48
CA THR A 198 1.46 8.75 1.52
C THR A 198 2.38 8.64 2.71
N ILE A 199 2.56 7.40 3.17
CA ILE A 199 3.56 7.02 4.17
C ILE A 199 4.92 6.66 3.54
N PHE A 200 4.98 6.44 2.21
CA PHE A 200 6.19 6.07 1.49
C PHE A 200 6.87 7.30 0.88
N HIS A 201 7.68 7.97 1.71
CA HIS A 201 8.42 9.16 1.29
C HIS A 201 9.29 8.85 0.04
N GLY A 202 9.08 9.60 -1.04
CA GLY A 202 9.82 9.47 -2.30
C GLY A 202 9.40 8.32 -3.25
N MET A 203 8.83 7.22 -2.75
CA MET A 203 8.32 6.14 -3.62
C MET A 203 7.05 6.56 -4.35
N LEU A 204 6.20 7.35 -3.69
CA LEU A 204 4.98 7.87 -4.28
C LEU A 204 5.29 8.72 -5.52
N LYS A 205 6.25 9.65 -5.46
CA LYS A 205 6.63 10.51 -6.59
C LYS A 205 7.10 9.70 -7.81
N LYS A 206 7.99 8.72 -7.60
CA LYS A 206 8.50 7.85 -8.69
C LYS A 206 7.40 6.98 -9.28
N LYS A 207 6.59 6.33 -8.43
CA LYS A 207 5.58 5.37 -8.88
C LYS A 207 4.34 6.07 -9.45
N LEU A 208 3.89 7.20 -8.93
CA LEU A 208 2.91 8.05 -9.63
C LEU A 208 3.44 8.55 -10.96
N SER A 209 4.72 8.94 -11.05
CA SER A 209 5.30 9.35 -12.33
C SER A 209 5.29 8.26 -13.37
N HIS A 210 5.58 7.02 -12.98
CA HIS A 210 5.49 5.90 -13.88
C HIS A 210 4.03 5.51 -14.20
N ILE A 211 3.19 5.33 -13.18
CA ILE A 211 1.79 4.89 -13.30
C ILE A 211 0.98 5.90 -14.10
N LEU A 212 1.02 7.20 -13.75
CA LEU A 212 0.28 8.22 -14.47
C LEU A 212 0.76 8.33 -15.92
N LYS A 213 2.07 8.20 -16.20
CA LYS A 213 2.56 8.18 -17.59
C LYS A 213 1.97 7.00 -18.36
N VAL A 214 2.03 5.79 -17.82
CA VAL A 214 1.53 4.58 -18.49
C VAL A 214 0.01 4.65 -18.66
N TYR A 215 -0.74 4.91 -17.59
CA TYR A 215 -2.20 4.90 -17.61
C TYR A 215 -2.82 6.08 -18.34
N LEU A 216 -2.21 7.28 -18.32
CA LEU A 216 -2.72 8.38 -19.13
C LEU A 216 -2.38 8.19 -20.61
N THR A 217 -1.37 7.40 -20.95
CA THR A 217 -1.13 6.97 -22.34
C THR A 217 -2.15 5.90 -22.75
N GLU A 218 -2.49 4.95 -21.88
CA GLU A 218 -3.57 3.99 -22.16
C GLU A 218 -4.97 4.66 -22.20
N LEU A 219 -5.20 5.70 -21.38
CA LEU A 219 -6.41 6.53 -21.45
C LEU A 219 -6.41 7.44 -22.68
N ALA A 220 -5.24 7.91 -23.15
CA ALA A 220 -5.09 8.61 -24.41
C ALA A 220 -5.53 7.71 -25.59
N ASP A 221 -5.15 6.43 -25.57
CA ASP A 221 -5.54 5.45 -26.58
C ASP A 221 -7.04 5.10 -26.51
N LEU A 222 -7.65 5.13 -25.32
CA LEU A 222 -9.10 4.91 -25.12
C LEU A 222 -9.97 6.14 -25.47
N VAL A 223 -9.40 7.34 -25.51
CA VAL A 223 -10.10 8.60 -25.80
C VAL A 223 -9.68 9.20 -27.16
N ASN A 224 -8.72 8.58 -27.85
CA ASN A 224 -8.18 9.01 -29.15
C ASN A 224 -7.61 10.44 -29.12
N ASP A 225 -6.92 10.80 -28.02
CA ASP A 225 -6.42 12.16 -27.75
C ASP A 225 -5.12 12.17 -26.95
N HIS A 226 -4.28 13.18 -27.14
CA HIS A 226 -2.97 13.29 -26.46
C HIS A 226 -3.10 13.90 -25.04
N ILE A 227 -2.77 13.13 -24.00
CA ILE A 227 -2.65 13.61 -22.62
C ILE A 227 -1.17 13.94 -22.32
N ILE A 228 -0.87 15.18 -21.91
CA ILE A 228 0.50 15.59 -21.51
C ILE A 228 0.57 15.74 -20.00
N LEU A 229 1.24 14.79 -19.35
CA LEU A 229 1.42 14.81 -17.91
C LEU A 229 2.78 15.42 -17.52
N ILE A 230 2.73 16.49 -16.72
CA ILE A 230 3.91 17.12 -16.12
C ILE A 230 3.84 16.96 -14.61
N ILE A 231 4.60 16.01 -14.06
CA ILE A 231 4.72 15.83 -12.61
C ILE A 231 5.93 16.62 -12.12
N TYR A 232 5.69 17.58 -11.23
CA TYR A 232 6.72 18.39 -10.59
C TYR A 232 7.34 17.71 -9.35
#